data_AF-A0A946F8Y1-F1
#
_entry.id   AF-A0A946F8Y1-F1
#
_cell.length_a   1.000
_cell.length_b   1.000
_cell.length_c   1.000
_cell.angle_alpha   90.00
_cell.angle_beta   90.00
_cell.angle_gamma   90.00
#
_symmetry.space_group_name_H-M   'P 1'
#
loop_
_entity.id
_entity.type
_entity.pdbx_description
1 polymer ?
#
loop_
_entity_poly.entity_id
_entity_poly.type
_entity_poly.pdbx_seq_one_letter_code
_entity_poly.pdbx_strand_id
1 'polypeptide(L)'
;MMTKLKSMRQTIKILAFSFLTSVLFLAPQPAAAEGTSATQHMGPTGITALIAGERAFNVKAVDEGSPADGKIWPGDQVVGAGRMPFLKRVRFEFAAAIAEARTDKNKGQLILMVRRKDGGRRLQRVTLQLDVVGPDTFSDTAPYDCPKTDALVTEAADHIASKKARSPYGRLQIGLLGLLATGEEKYVQHVRDHLHEVDWAKPPKDPNVLVNTSGSYVSWYWGYKMLVLTEYHLLTGDKYVLPAIRMYAEGIASGQDAAGLWGHQMASSLTGRAHGYGVMNQ
;
A
#
# COMPACT_ATOMS: atom_id res chain seq x y z
N MET A 1 10.77 52.59 -45.56
CA MET A 1 10.99 52.71 -44.10
C MET A 1 9.82 52.22 -43.25
N MET A 2 8.56 52.23 -43.76
CA MET A 2 7.37 51.76 -43.02
C MET A 2 7.16 50.23 -42.96
N THR A 3 7.80 49.44 -43.83
CA THR A 3 7.69 47.97 -43.85
C THR A 3 8.55 47.27 -42.80
N LYS A 4 9.73 47.81 -42.46
CA LYS A 4 10.58 47.29 -41.36
C LYS A 4 9.97 47.51 -39.97
N LEU A 5 9.20 48.59 -39.76
CA LEU A 5 8.54 48.87 -38.48
C LEU A 5 7.36 47.92 -38.16
N LYS A 6 6.64 47.43 -39.18
CA LYS A 6 5.54 46.47 -39.00
C LYS A 6 6.04 45.08 -38.60
N SER A 7 7.14 44.62 -39.20
CA SER A 7 7.79 43.35 -38.85
C SER A 7 8.29 43.34 -37.41
N MET A 8 8.95 44.42 -36.96
CA MET A 8 9.49 44.50 -35.60
C MET A 8 8.38 44.52 -34.53
N ARG A 9 7.22 45.12 -34.82
CA ARG A 9 6.05 45.12 -33.92
C ARG A 9 5.33 43.76 -33.84
N GLN A 10 5.41 42.93 -34.87
CA GLN A 10 4.89 41.55 -34.83
C GLN A 10 5.81 40.62 -34.04
N THR A 11 7.14 40.75 -34.21
CA THR A 11 8.12 39.95 -33.48
C THR A 11 8.12 40.23 -31.97
N ILE A 12 7.93 41.50 -31.57
CA ILE A 12 7.82 41.90 -30.16
C ILE A 12 6.50 41.39 -29.53
N LYS A 13 5.40 41.33 -30.29
CA LYS A 13 4.13 40.76 -29.80
C LYS A 13 4.19 39.24 -29.64
N ILE A 14 4.92 38.52 -30.50
CA ILE A 14 5.10 37.06 -30.38
C ILE A 14 6.04 36.70 -29.22
N LEU A 15 7.11 37.49 -29.00
CA LEU A 15 7.97 37.30 -27.81
C LEU A 15 7.22 37.63 -26.51
N ALA A 16 6.40 38.69 -26.48
CA ALA A 16 5.62 39.05 -25.29
C ALA A 16 4.53 38.02 -24.97
N PHE A 17 3.93 37.37 -25.98
CA PHE A 17 2.93 36.31 -25.77
C PHE A 17 3.55 34.97 -25.33
N SER A 18 4.79 34.71 -25.75
CA SER A 18 5.56 33.51 -25.34
C SER A 18 6.15 33.65 -23.92
N PHE A 19 6.46 34.88 -23.49
CA PHE A 19 6.91 35.14 -22.11
C PHE A 19 5.75 35.20 -21.11
N LEU A 20 4.53 35.58 -21.52
CA LEU A 20 3.37 35.56 -20.63
C LEU A 20 2.81 34.14 -20.40
N THR A 21 2.95 33.25 -21.38
CA THR A 21 2.50 31.85 -21.25
C THR A 21 3.49 30.98 -20.45
N SER A 22 4.77 31.30 -20.45
CA SER A 22 5.78 30.57 -19.66
C SER A 22 5.83 30.98 -18.18
N VAL A 23 5.39 32.19 -17.82
CA VAL A 23 5.30 32.64 -16.41
C VAL A 23 3.99 32.16 -15.74
N LEU A 24 2.95 31.82 -16.50
CA LEU A 24 1.72 31.20 -15.98
C LEU A 24 1.87 29.71 -15.63
N PHE A 25 2.95 29.05 -16.05
CA PHE A 25 3.29 27.66 -15.68
C PHE A 25 4.43 27.54 -14.65
N LEU A 26 4.95 28.67 -14.16
CA LEU A 26 6.04 28.75 -13.17
C LEU A 26 5.64 29.55 -11.93
N ALA A 27 4.34 29.59 -11.61
CA ALA A 27 3.99 29.73 -10.19
C ALA A 27 4.62 28.52 -9.47
N PRO A 28 5.39 28.71 -8.39
CA PRO A 28 5.67 27.60 -7.51
C PRO A 28 4.29 27.06 -7.14
N GLN A 29 3.95 25.88 -7.65
CA GLN A 29 2.89 25.13 -7.02
C GLN A 29 3.31 25.15 -5.56
N PRO A 30 2.47 25.66 -4.63
CA PRO A 30 2.74 25.37 -3.25
C PRO A 30 3.02 23.88 -3.23
N ALA A 31 4.10 23.47 -2.57
CA ALA A 31 4.24 22.11 -2.14
C ALA A 31 3.04 21.86 -1.22
N ALA A 32 1.88 21.66 -1.85
CA ALA A 32 0.71 21.07 -1.32
C ALA A 32 1.11 19.60 -1.21
N ALA A 33 1.94 19.33 -0.21
CA ALA A 33 1.57 18.33 0.75
C ALA A 33 0.27 18.80 1.44
N GLU A 34 -0.82 18.99 0.67
CA GLU A 34 -2.06 18.35 1.05
C GLU A 34 -1.68 16.88 1.02
N GLY A 35 -1.19 16.37 2.14
CA GLY A 35 -1.01 14.94 2.30
C GLY A 35 -2.34 14.35 1.89
N THR A 36 -2.38 13.61 0.79
CA THR A 36 -3.49 12.73 0.44
C THR A 36 -3.82 12.04 1.73
N SER A 37 -4.91 12.44 2.36
CA SER A 37 -5.19 12.09 3.73
C SER A 37 -5.34 10.56 3.70
N ALA A 38 -4.30 9.85 4.13
CA ALA A 38 -4.08 8.48 3.67
C ALA A 38 -5.29 7.64 4.09
N THR A 39 -6.11 7.27 3.11
CA THR A 39 -7.27 6.44 3.36
C THR A 39 -6.80 5.05 3.73
N GLN A 40 -7.52 4.40 4.63
CA GLN A 40 -7.15 3.11 5.18
C GLN A 40 -8.30 2.14 4.99
N HIS A 41 -7.97 0.88 4.71
CA HIS A 41 -8.93 -0.21 4.80
C HIS A 41 -9.26 -0.48 6.27
N MET A 42 -10.55 -0.60 6.57
CA MET A 42 -11.07 -0.73 7.92
C MET A 42 -11.39 -2.21 8.23
N GLY A 43 -10.36 -3.04 8.22
CA GLY A 43 -10.47 -4.47 8.47
C GLY A 43 -11.34 -5.21 7.45
N PRO A 44 -12.02 -6.32 7.83
CA PRO A 44 -12.82 -7.12 6.91
C PRO A 44 -14.18 -6.50 6.56
N THR A 45 -14.41 -5.22 6.90
CA THR A 45 -15.71 -4.57 6.68
C THR A 45 -15.95 -4.16 5.23
N GLY A 46 -14.90 -4.05 4.42
CA GLY A 46 -14.93 -3.45 3.07
C GLY A 46 -15.01 -1.92 3.07
N ILE A 47 -14.90 -1.27 4.24
CA ILE A 47 -14.88 0.19 4.33
C ILE A 47 -13.45 0.69 4.06
N THR A 48 -13.33 1.67 3.16
CA THR A 48 -12.14 2.52 3.04
C THR A 48 -12.46 3.89 3.63
N ALA A 49 -11.68 4.32 4.63
CA ALA A 49 -11.98 5.53 5.38
C ALA A 49 -10.76 6.42 5.61
N LEU A 50 -11.03 7.69 5.86
CA LEU A 50 -10.07 8.64 6.38
C LEU A 50 -10.24 8.79 7.90
N ILE A 51 -9.18 8.50 8.66
CA ILE A 51 -9.11 8.82 10.08
C ILE A 51 -8.57 10.24 10.22
N ALA A 52 -9.48 11.23 10.26
CA ALA A 52 -9.12 12.65 10.36
C ALA A 52 -8.97 13.15 11.81
N GLY A 53 -9.22 12.32 12.82
CA GLY A 53 -9.13 12.71 14.23
C GLY A 53 -9.20 11.52 15.19
N GLU A 54 -9.31 11.79 16.49
CA GLU A 54 -9.17 10.78 17.56
C GLU A 54 -10.47 10.03 17.90
N ARG A 55 -11.62 10.46 17.37
CA ARG A 55 -12.95 9.95 17.78
C ARG A 55 -13.86 9.49 16.65
N ALA A 56 -13.39 9.55 15.43
CA ALA A 56 -14.19 9.17 14.27
C ALA A 56 -13.32 8.87 13.06
N PHE A 57 -13.91 8.15 12.11
CA PHE A 57 -13.41 8.08 10.75
C PHE A 57 -14.52 8.41 9.75
N ASN A 58 -14.13 9.00 8.62
CA ASN A 58 -15.04 9.38 7.55
C ASN A 58 -14.91 8.38 6.41
N VAL A 59 -16.02 7.76 6.04
CA VAL A 59 -16.09 6.78 4.95
C VAL A 59 -15.82 7.47 3.61
N LYS A 60 -14.94 6.89 2.82
CA LYS A 60 -14.54 7.38 1.49
C LYS A 60 -14.98 6.44 0.37
N ALA A 61 -14.95 5.14 0.61
CA ALA A 61 -15.46 4.13 -0.31
C ALA A 61 -15.92 2.90 0.47
N VAL A 62 -16.74 2.08 -0.18
CA VAL A 62 -17.17 0.76 0.30
C VAL A 62 -17.02 -0.20 -0.88
N ASP A 63 -16.42 -1.35 -0.62
CA ASP A 63 -16.23 -2.39 -1.63
C ASP A 63 -17.55 -3.13 -1.91
N GLU A 64 -17.87 -3.37 -3.18
CA GLU A 64 -19.06 -4.12 -3.59
C GLU A 64 -19.01 -5.57 -3.06
N GLY A 65 -20.15 -6.07 -2.59
CA GLY A 65 -20.26 -7.41 -2.00
C GLY A 65 -19.62 -7.56 -0.61
N SER A 66 -19.09 -6.49 -0.03
CA SER A 66 -18.53 -6.51 1.32
C SER A 66 -19.60 -6.43 2.42
N PRO A 67 -19.26 -6.73 3.69
CA PRO A 67 -20.20 -6.60 4.81
C PRO A 67 -20.87 -5.24 4.97
N ALA A 68 -20.19 -4.16 4.54
CA ALA A 68 -20.67 -2.78 4.60
C ALA A 68 -21.49 -2.35 3.36
N ASP A 69 -21.46 -3.14 2.29
CA ASP A 69 -22.18 -2.84 1.05
C ASP A 69 -23.69 -2.73 1.30
N GLY A 70 -24.31 -1.73 0.67
CA GLY A 70 -25.72 -1.37 0.86
C GLY A 70 -26.11 -0.88 2.27
N LYS A 71 -25.17 -0.79 3.22
CA LYS A 71 -25.44 -0.38 4.62
C LYS A 71 -24.71 0.90 5.04
N ILE A 72 -23.53 1.12 4.48
CA ILE A 72 -22.66 2.26 4.75
C ILE A 72 -22.36 2.95 3.41
N TRP A 73 -22.28 4.28 3.40
CA TRP A 73 -22.05 5.04 2.17
C TRP A 73 -20.92 6.06 2.32
N PRO A 74 -20.23 6.42 1.21
CA PRO A 74 -19.29 7.52 1.21
C PRO A 74 -19.87 8.81 1.81
N GLY A 75 -19.11 9.44 2.71
CA GLY A 75 -19.55 10.63 3.45
C GLY A 75 -20.15 10.34 4.83
N ASP A 76 -20.45 9.08 5.15
CA ASP A 76 -20.79 8.69 6.51
C ASP A 76 -19.61 8.90 7.46
N GLN A 77 -19.93 9.27 8.69
CA GLN A 77 -18.95 9.35 9.77
C GLN A 77 -19.25 8.28 10.82
N VAL A 78 -18.31 7.37 11.02
CA VAL A 78 -18.40 6.36 12.09
C VAL A 78 -17.71 6.89 13.33
N VAL A 79 -18.46 6.98 14.43
CA VAL A 79 -18.03 7.58 15.71
C VAL A 79 -17.94 6.56 16.85
N GLY A 80 -18.14 5.27 16.56
CA GLY A 80 -18.09 4.19 17.54
C GLY A 80 -18.34 2.84 16.91
N ALA A 81 -17.96 1.78 17.64
CA ALA A 81 -18.18 0.39 17.25
C ALA A 81 -18.48 -0.48 18.48
N GLY A 82 -19.23 -1.56 18.26
CA GLY A 82 -19.79 -2.39 19.32
C GLY A 82 -20.76 -1.60 20.20
N ARG A 83 -20.45 -1.55 21.50
CA ARG A 83 -21.31 -0.89 22.51
C ARG A 83 -20.91 0.55 22.80
N MET A 84 -19.71 0.98 22.43
CA MET A 84 -19.10 2.23 22.89
C MET A 84 -18.75 3.20 21.74
N PRO A 85 -18.87 4.52 21.96
CA PRO A 85 -18.29 5.51 21.07
C PRO A 85 -16.75 5.44 21.10
N PHE A 86 -16.10 5.90 20.05
CA PHE A 86 -14.65 6.04 20.06
C PHE A 86 -14.21 7.16 21.01
N LEU A 87 -13.16 6.92 21.78
CA LEU A 87 -12.70 7.84 22.83
C LEU A 87 -11.47 8.63 22.39
N LYS A 88 -10.41 7.92 21.98
CA LYS A 88 -9.16 8.57 21.56
C LYS A 88 -8.34 7.77 20.53
N ARG A 89 -8.52 6.44 20.49
CA ARG A 89 -7.67 5.55 19.69
C ARG A 89 -8.51 4.75 18.71
N VAL A 90 -9.13 5.45 17.74
CA VAL A 90 -10.03 4.88 16.72
C VAL A 90 -9.54 3.54 16.17
N ARG A 91 -8.26 3.43 15.75
CA ARG A 91 -7.72 2.18 15.19
C ARG A 91 -7.78 1.01 16.16
N PHE A 92 -7.36 1.23 17.40
CA PHE A 92 -7.30 0.18 18.42
C PHE A 92 -8.70 -0.20 18.91
N GLU A 93 -9.54 0.79 19.16
CA GLU A 93 -10.91 0.59 19.62
C GLU A 93 -11.77 -0.10 18.54
N PHE A 94 -11.56 0.25 17.26
CA PHE A 94 -12.23 -0.40 16.15
C PHE A 94 -11.73 -1.83 15.92
N ALA A 95 -10.42 -2.07 15.99
CA ALA A 95 -9.84 -3.41 15.89
C ALA A 95 -10.35 -4.33 17.01
N ALA A 96 -10.44 -3.82 18.24
CA ALA A 96 -11.02 -4.56 19.37
C ALA A 96 -12.50 -4.89 19.14
N ALA A 97 -13.29 -3.94 18.63
CA ALA A 97 -14.70 -4.17 18.30
C ALA A 97 -14.87 -5.21 17.18
N ILE A 98 -13.99 -5.22 16.17
CA ILE A 98 -13.97 -6.27 15.15
C ILE A 98 -13.66 -7.63 15.79
N ALA A 99 -12.61 -7.71 16.62
CA ALA A 99 -12.22 -8.96 17.27
C ALA A 99 -13.36 -9.52 18.15
N GLU A 100 -14.03 -8.66 18.93
CA GLU A 100 -15.17 -9.04 19.76
C GLU A 100 -16.37 -9.49 18.89
N ALA A 101 -16.66 -8.80 17.79
CA ALA A 101 -17.75 -9.17 16.89
C ALA A 101 -17.54 -10.54 16.26
N ARG A 102 -16.30 -10.87 15.86
CA ARG A 102 -15.93 -12.10 15.14
C ARG A 102 -15.72 -13.32 16.06
N THR A 103 -16.62 -13.48 17.02
CA THR A 103 -16.73 -14.61 17.95
C THR A 103 -18.04 -15.35 17.70
N ASP A 104 -18.10 -16.64 18.03
CA ASP A 104 -19.32 -17.45 18.05
C ASP A 104 -20.38 -16.81 18.95
N LYS A 105 -19.96 -16.30 20.12
CA LYS A 105 -20.85 -15.59 21.05
C LYS A 105 -21.56 -14.39 20.42
N ASN A 106 -20.82 -13.57 19.66
CA ASN A 106 -21.37 -12.37 19.03
C ASN A 106 -21.80 -12.60 17.56
N LYS A 107 -21.67 -13.83 17.06
CA LYS A 107 -22.16 -14.29 15.75
C LYS A 107 -21.72 -13.40 14.59
N GLY A 108 -20.52 -12.83 14.66
CA GLY A 108 -20.00 -11.93 13.62
C GLY A 108 -20.66 -10.54 13.58
N GLN A 109 -21.49 -10.16 14.55
CA GLN A 109 -22.25 -8.92 14.49
C GLN A 109 -21.44 -7.71 14.97
N LEU A 110 -20.96 -6.91 14.03
CA LEU A 110 -20.28 -5.64 14.31
C LEU A 110 -21.28 -4.48 14.22
N ILE A 111 -21.64 -3.89 15.36
CA ILE A 111 -22.53 -2.73 15.41
C ILE A 111 -21.70 -1.45 15.28
N LEU A 112 -21.99 -0.62 14.29
CA LEU A 112 -21.37 0.69 14.08
C LEU A 112 -22.29 1.82 14.53
N MET A 113 -21.70 2.87 15.10
CA MET A 113 -22.40 4.12 15.41
C MET A 113 -22.11 5.13 14.30
N VAL A 114 -23.09 5.38 13.43
CA VAL A 114 -22.92 6.11 12.17
C VAL A 114 -23.70 7.42 12.22
N ARG A 115 -23.03 8.53 11.92
CA ARG A 115 -23.67 9.81 11.61
C ARG A 115 -23.77 9.93 10.10
N ARG A 116 -25.01 9.86 9.60
CA ARG A 116 -25.29 10.06 8.17
C ARG A 116 -25.15 11.54 7.80
N LYS A 117 -24.63 11.79 6.61
CA LYS A 117 -24.59 13.14 6.02
C LYS A 117 -26.01 13.69 5.84
N ASP A 118 -26.91 12.85 5.33
CA ASP A 118 -28.31 13.17 5.09
C ASP A 118 -29.15 12.72 6.29
N GLY A 119 -29.84 13.66 6.94
CA GLY A 119 -30.60 13.41 8.17
C GLY A 119 -30.14 14.20 9.40
N GLY A 120 -29.43 15.31 9.22
CA GLY A 120 -29.10 16.25 10.30
C GLY A 120 -28.08 15.70 11.31
N ARG A 121 -27.20 14.79 10.89
CA ARG A 121 -26.18 14.13 11.74
C ARG A 121 -26.75 13.27 12.88
N ARG A 122 -27.98 12.76 12.73
CA ARG A 122 -28.55 11.80 13.69
C ARG A 122 -27.67 10.55 13.76
N LEU A 123 -27.42 10.10 14.98
CA LEU A 123 -26.65 8.90 15.25
C LEU A 123 -27.52 7.66 15.02
N GLN A 124 -27.07 6.76 14.15
CA GLN A 124 -27.73 5.49 13.84
C GLN A 124 -26.83 4.33 14.27
N ARG A 125 -27.45 3.22 14.66
CA ARG A 125 -26.75 1.94 14.84
C ARG A 125 -26.93 1.12 13.58
N VAL A 126 -25.82 0.71 12.96
CA VAL A 126 -25.80 -0.10 11.74
C VAL A 126 -25.04 -1.39 12.02
N THR A 127 -25.67 -2.54 11.81
CA THR A 127 -25.03 -3.84 12.06
C THR A 127 -24.43 -4.40 10.77
N LEU A 128 -23.12 -4.64 10.79
CA LEU A 128 -22.39 -5.37 9.76
C LEU A 128 -22.28 -6.84 10.17
N GLN A 129 -22.44 -7.74 9.20
CA GLN A 129 -22.27 -9.18 9.40
C GLN A 129 -20.88 -9.56 8.92
N LEU A 130 -20.00 -9.88 9.85
CA LEU A 130 -18.66 -10.39 9.57
C LEU A 130 -18.65 -11.92 9.70
N ASP A 131 -17.69 -12.54 9.06
CA ASP A 131 -17.44 -13.97 9.26
C ASP A 131 -16.78 -14.19 10.63
N VAL A 132 -17.23 -15.23 11.34
CA VAL A 132 -16.53 -15.72 12.54
C VAL A 132 -15.25 -16.43 12.10
N VAL A 133 -14.15 -16.24 12.81
CA VAL A 133 -12.83 -16.77 12.43
C VAL A 133 -12.15 -17.42 13.62
N GLY A 134 -11.96 -18.73 13.60
CA GLY A 134 -11.34 -19.46 14.73
C GLY A 134 -12.08 -19.28 16.06
N PRO A 135 -11.45 -19.67 17.19
CA PRO A 135 -12.07 -19.62 18.52
C PRO A 135 -12.41 -18.21 19.03
N ASP A 136 -13.22 -18.12 20.08
CA ASP A 136 -13.69 -16.84 20.64
C ASP A 136 -12.60 -15.99 21.31
N THR A 137 -11.52 -16.62 21.76
CA THR A 137 -10.46 -15.97 22.53
C THR A 137 -9.09 -16.25 21.94
N PHE A 138 -8.16 -15.31 22.19
CA PHE A 138 -6.76 -15.53 21.94
C PHE A 138 -6.16 -16.36 23.09
N SER A 139 -5.22 -17.24 22.79
CA SER A 139 -4.42 -17.94 23.81
C SER A 139 -3.57 -16.95 24.60
N ASP A 140 -3.19 -17.30 25.84
CA ASP A 140 -2.28 -16.50 26.67
C ASP A 140 -0.88 -16.33 26.04
N THR A 141 -0.50 -17.25 25.15
CA THR A 141 0.77 -17.24 24.40
C THR A 141 0.71 -16.45 23.10
N ALA A 142 -0.45 -15.86 22.76
CA ALA A 142 -0.63 -15.13 21.51
C ALA A 142 0.48 -14.05 21.31
N PRO A 143 1.01 -13.90 20.08
CA PRO A 143 0.52 -14.50 18.85
C PRO A 143 0.98 -15.95 18.61
N TYR A 144 1.86 -16.51 19.44
CA TYR A 144 2.39 -17.87 19.30
C TYR A 144 1.43 -18.91 19.87
N ASP A 145 1.39 -20.10 19.28
CA ASP A 145 0.56 -21.23 19.74
C ASP A 145 -0.91 -20.84 20.00
N CYS A 146 -1.48 -20.08 19.06
CA CYS A 146 -2.80 -19.47 19.20
C CYS A 146 -3.69 -19.83 18.00
N PRO A 147 -4.65 -20.75 18.17
CA PRO A 147 -5.53 -21.16 17.08
C PRO A 147 -6.35 -20.01 16.46
N LYS A 148 -6.65 -18.97 17.26
CA LYS A 148 -7.31 -17.75 16.76
C LYS A 148 -6.38 -16.94 15.86
N THR A 149 -5.09 -16.84 16.22
CA THR A 149 -4.08 -16.19 15.36
C THR A 149 -3.91 -16.97 14.07
N ASP A 150 -3.78 -18.30 14.15
CA ASP A 150 -3.59 -19.16 12.97
C ASP A 150 -4.76 -19.05 11.99
N ALA A 151 -6.00 -19.03 12.51
CA ALA A 151 -7.19 -18.82 11.70
C ALA A 151 -7.21 -17.44 11.01
N LEU A 152 -6.77 -16.38 11.70
CA LEU A 152 -6.66 -15.05 11.12
C LEU A 152 -5.56 -14.96 10.05
N VAL A 153 -4.42 -15.63 10.27
CA VAL A 153 -3.33 -15.73 9.27
C VAL A 153 -3.81 -16.46 8.03
N THR A 154 -4.49 -17.60 8.22
CA THR A 154 -5.07 -18.39 7.11
C THR A 154 -6.06 -17.57 6.31
N GLU A 155 -7.01 -16.88 6.96
CA GLU A 155 -7.98 -16.01 6.28
C GLU A 155 -7.27 -14.90 5.47
N ALA A 156 -6.27 -14.26 6.06
CA ALA A 156 -5.51 -13.21 5.37
C ALA A 156 -4.76 -13.76 4.15
N ALA A 157 -4.11 -14.91 4.29
CA ALA A 157 -3.38 -15.57 3.21
C ALA A 157 -4.33 -16.04 2.09
N ASP A 158 -5.48 -16.63 2.43
CA ASP A 158 -6.53 -16.98 1.47
C ASP A 158 -7.04 -15.73 0.72
N HIS A 159 -7.25 -14.62 1.43
CA HIS A 159 -7.67 -13.37 0.80
C HIS A 159 -6.63 -12.84 -0.19
N ILE A 160 -5.34 -12.84 0.20
CA ILE A 160 -4.23 -12.42 -0.67
C ILE A 160 -4.14 -13.32 -1.92
N ALA A 161 -4.27 -14.63 -1.75
CA ALA A 161 -4.20 -15.59 -2.85
C ALA A 161 -5.42 -15.53 -3.81
N SER A 162 -6.60 -15.14 -3.31
CA SER A 162 -7.88 -15.20 -4.04
C SER A 162 -8.03 -14.26 -5.25
N LYS A 163 -7.05 -13.39 -5.54
CA LYS A 163 -7.14 -12.29 -6.54
C LYS A 163 -8.30 -11.30 -6.35
N LYS A 164 -9.11 -11.42 -5.29
CA LYS A 164 -10.18 -10.47 -4.94
C LYS A 164 -9.63 -9.17 -4.35
N ALA A 165 -8.41 -9.20 -3.83
CA ALA A 165 -7.75 -7.99 -3.35
C ALA A 165 -7.41 -7.06 -4.53
N ARG A 166 -7.69 -5.76 -4.38
CA ARG A 166 -7.41 -4.73 -5.40
C ARG A 166 -5.92 -4.64 -5.78
N SER A 167 -5.03 -5.00 -4.85
CA SER A 167 -3.58 -5.10 -5.06
C SER A 167 -3.02 -6.14 -4.08
N PRO A 168 -3.16 -7.45 -4.37
CA PRO A 168 -2.95 -8.52 -3.39
C PRO A 168 -1.54 -8.50 -2.80
N TYR A 169 -0.54 -8.10 -3.59
CA TYR A 169 0.86 -8.10 -3.17
C TYR A 169 1.39 -6.69 -2.84
N GLY A 170 0.64 -5.65 -3.16
CA GLY A 170 1.11 -4.26 -3.07
C GLY A 170 2.27 -3.96 -4.02
N ARG A 171 2.73 -2.70 -4.07
CA ARG A 171 3.87 -2.30 -4.92
C ARG A 171 5.19 -2.94 -4.49
N LEU A 172 5.33 -3.18 -3.18
CA LEU A 172 6.51 -3.80 -2.57
C LEU A 172 6.42 -5.33 -2.56
N GLN A 173 5.41 -5.96 -3.18
CA GLN A 173 5.28 -7.42 -3.22
C GLN A 173 5.20 -8.12 -1.84
N ILE A 174 4.92 -7.37 -0.77
CA ILE A 174 4.87 -7.85 0.62
C ILE A 174 3.81 -8.92 0.86
N GLY A 175 2.75 -8.98 0.04
CA GLY A 175 1.77 -10.05 0.12
C GLY A 175 2.37 -11.42 -0.24
N LEU A 176 3.32 -11.47 -1.18
CA LEU A 176 4.04 -12.71 -1.52
C LEU A 176 4.90 -13.18 -0.34
N LEU A 177 5.57 -12.26 0.36
CA LEU A 177 6.31 -12.58 1.58
C LEU A 177 5.38 -13.14 2.66
N GLY A 178 4.21 -12.52 2.84
CA GLY A 178 3.20 -13.01 3.79
C GLY A 178 2.75 -14.43 3.47
N LEU A 179 2.53 -14.74 2.17
CA LEU A 179 2.20 -16.10 1.72
C LEU A 179 3.33 -17.10 1.99
N LEU A 180 4.59 -16.75 1.69
CA LEU A 180 5.75 -17.61 1.98
C LEU A 180 5.92 -17.87 3.47
N ALA A 181 5.70 -16.85 4.30
CA ALA A 181 5.85 -16.93 5.76
C ALA A 181 4.86 -17.90 6.43
N THR A 182 3.77 -18.27 5.77
CA THR A 182 2.86 -19.32 6.27
C THR A 182 3.51 -20.70 6.29
N GLY A 183 4.46 -20.97 5.39
CA GLY A 183 5.04 -22.29 5.17
C GLY A 183 4.07 -23.33 4.59
N GLU A 184 2.84 -22.96 4.23
CA GLU A 184 1.86 -23.91 3.69
C GLU A 184 2.02 -24.11 2.18
N GLU A 185 2.06 -25.37 1.74
CA GLU A 185 2.33 -25.76 0.36
C GLU A 185 1.40 -25.08 -0.66
N LYS A 186 0.11 -24.91 -0.34
CA LYS A 186 -0.86 -24.27 -1.24
C LYS A 186 -0.48 -22.81 -1.57
N TYR A 187 0.06 -22.07 -0.59
CA TYR A 187 0.46 -20.68 -0.78
C TYR A 187 1.83 -20.58 -1.41
N VAL A 188 2.75 -21.48 -1.05
CA VAL A 188 4.07 -21.58 -1.69
C VAL A 188 3.94 -21.87 -3.18
N GLN A 189 3.05 -22.80 -3.57
CA GLN A 189 2.76 -23.09 -4.98
C GLN A 189 2.16 -21.88 -5.70
N HIS A 190 1.24 -21.15 -5.07
CA HIS A 190 0.68 -19.92 -5.63
C HIS A 190 1.78 -18.86 -5.88
N VAL A 191 2.74 -18.71 -4.96
CA VAL A 191 3.88 -17.81 -5.14
C VAL A 191 4.79 -18.30 -6.27
N ARG A 192 5.08 -19.61 -6.35
CA ARG A 192 5.84 -20.22 -7.46
C ARG A 192 5.23 -19.85 -8.81
N ASP A 193 3.94 -20.13 -8.98
CA ASP A 193 3.24 -19.89 -10.24
C ASP A 193 3.31 -18.41 -10.65
N HIS A 194 3.10 -17.51 -9.68
CA HIS A 194 3.22 -16.08 -9.91
C HIS A 194 4.64 -15.65 -10.32
N LEU A 195 5.67 -16.13 -9.63
CA LEU A 195 7.07 -15.79 -9.94
C LEU A 195 7.52 -16.35 -11.29
N HIS A 196 6.97 -17.48 -11.73
CA HIS A 196 7.25 -18.04 -13.05
C HIS A 196 6.55 -17.26 -14.17
N GLU A 197 5.45 -16.59 -13.88
CA GLU A 197 4.68 -15.78 -14.84
C GLU A 197 5.26 -14.37 -15.04
N VAL A 198 5.71 -13.70 -13.98
CA VAL A 198 6.06 -12.27 -14.00
C VAL A 198 7.48 -11.99 -14.49
N ASP A 199 7.61 -11.05 -15.42
CA ASP A 199 8.89 -10.76 -16.10
C ASP A 199 10.03 -10.34 -15.16
N TRP A 200 9.70 -9.71 -14.03
CA TRP A 200 10.71 -9.26 -13.08
C TRP A 200 11.36 -10.39 -12.28
N ALA A 201 10.75 -11.58 -12.24
CA ALA A 201 11.25 -12.76 -11.54
C ALA A 201 11.86 -13.81 -12.48
N LYS A 202 11.64 -13.67 -13.79
CA LYS A 202 12.20 -14.57 -14.81
C LYS A 202 13.72 -14.41 -14.92
N PRO A 203 14.43 -15.47 -15.34
CA PRO A 203 15.82 -15.35 -15.75
C PRO A 203 15.98 -14.24 -16.80
N PRO A 204 16.74 -13.17 -16.51
CA PRO A 204 16.95 -12.10 -17.48
C PRO A 204 17.87 -12.59 -18.59
N LYS A 205 17.70 -12.03 -19.80
CA LYS A 205 18.63 -12.29 -20.92
C LYS A 205 20.04 -11.77 -20.62
N ASP A 206 20.12 -10.64 -19.93
CA ASP A 206 21.36 -10.04 -19.45
C ASP A 206 21.25 -9.82 -17.93
N PRO A 207 22.07 -10.51 -17.11
CA PRO A 207 22.06 -10.32 -15.66
C PRO A 207 22.52 -8.91 -15.24
N ASN A 208 23.25 -8.18 -16.09
CA ASN A 208 23.74 -6.83 -15.77
C ASN A 208 22.77 -5.71 -16.16
N VAL A 209 21.57 -6.03 -16.66
CA VAL A 209 20.62 -5.04 -17.21
C VAL A 209 20.24 -3.91 -16.23
N LEU A 210 20.38 -4.14 -14.91
CA LEU A 210 20.10 -3.14 -13.87
C LEU A 210 21.35 -2.40 -13.36
N VAL A 211 22.55 -2.81 -13.76
CA VAL A 211 23.80 -2.19 -13.32
C VAL A 211 23.86 -0.74 -13.82
N ASN A 212 24.22 0.18 -12.93
CA ASN A 212 24.27 1.63 -13.19
C ASN A 212 22.94 2.23 -13.68
N THR A 213 21.82 1.53 -13.50
CA THR A 213 20.49 2.04 -13.84
C THR A 213 19.96 2.91 -12.69
N SER A 214 19.41 4.07 -13.04
CA SER A 214 18.82 5.01 -12.08
C SER A 214 17.30 5.12 -12.28
N GLY A 215 16.64 5.72 -11.29
CA GLY A 215 15.19 5.91 -11.28
C GLY A 215 14.77 6.42 -9.90
N SER A 216 13.48 6.64 -9.69
CA SER A 216 12.94 7.12 -8.40
C SER A 216 13.09 6.06 -7.29
N TYR A 217 12.02 5.56 -6.67
CA TYR A 217 12.06 4.60 -5.55
C TYR A 217 12.60 3.17 -5.90
N VAL A 218 13.61 3.07 -6.78
CA VAL A 218 14.11 1.83 -7.36
C VAL A 218 14.79 0.93 -6.33
N SER A 219 15.57 1.49 -5.39
CA SER A 219 16.22 0.70 -4.34
C SER A 219 15.21 -0.04 -3.48
N TRP A 220 14.09 0.62 -3.13
CA TRP A 220 12.99 0.01 -2.39
C TRP A 220 12.32 -1.11 -3.19
N TYR A 221 11.86 -0.83 -4.41
CA TYR A 221 11.15 -1.85 -5.19
C TYR A 221 12.03 -3.05 -5.52
N TRP A 222 13.31 -2.83 -5.83
CA TRP A 222 14.24 -3.91 -6.14
C TRP A 222 14.63 -4.69 -4.89
N GLY A 223 14.87 -4.01 -3.77
CA GLY A 223 15.18 -4.66 -2.49
C GLY A 223 14.06 -5.60 -2.04
N TYR A 224 12.82 -5.16 -2.10
CA TYR A 224 11.68 -6.02 -1.75
C TYR A 224 11.43 -7.16 -2.74
N LYS A 225 11.65 -6.93 -4.05
CA LYS A 225 11.62 -8.03 -5.04
C LYS A 225 12.71 -9.06 -4.77
N MET A 226 13.93 -8.62 -4.50
CA MET A 226 15.05 -9.48 -4.15
C MET A 226 14.76 -10.28 -2.88
N LEU A 227 14.15 -9.65 -1.87
CA LEU A 227 13.73 -10.32 -0.64
C LEU A 227 12.74 -11.44 -0.94
N VAL A 228 11.68 -11.18 -1.71
CA VAL A 228 10.72 -12.22 -2.14
C VAL A 228 11.41 -13.39 -2.85
N LEU A 229 12.26 -13.09 -3.84
CA LEU A 229 12.93 -14.12 -4.63
C LEU A 229 13.88 -14.97 -3.76
N THR A 230 14.58 -14.33 -2.82
CA THR A 230 15.55 -15.01 -1.95
C THR A 230 14.84 -15.88 -0.92
N GLU A 231 13.82 -15.37 -0.24
CA GLU A 231 12.99 -16.16 0.69
C GLU A 231 12.34 -17.36 -0.03
N TYR A 232 11.82 -17.14 -1.23
CA TYR A 232 11.29 -18.23 -2.05
C TYR A 232 12.35 -19.28 -2.41
N HIS A 233 13.55 -18.86 -2.80
CA HIS A 233 14.64 -19.78 -3.12
C HIS A 233 15.09 -20.57 -1.89
N LEU A 234 15.24 -19.91 -0.73
CA LEU A 234 15.63 -20.56 0.51
C LEU A 234 14.59 -21.58 0.98
N LEU A 235 13.31 -21.26 0.83
CA LEU A 235 12.21 -22.13 1.23
C LEU A 235 12.04 -23.34 0.30
N THR A 236 12.23 -23.17 -1.02
CA THR A 236 11.84 -24.18 -2.02
C THR A 236 13.01 -24.85 -2.75
N GLY A 237 14.21 -24.25 -2.70
CA GLY A 237 15.36 -24.67 -3.50
C GLY A 237 15.25 -24.40 -5.01
N ASP A 238 14.18 -23.73 -5.47
CA ASP A 238 13.96 -23.47 -6.90
C ASP A 238 15.04 -22.55 -7.47
N LYS A 239 15.86 -23.08 -8.38
CA LYS A 239 16.97 -22.34 -9.01
C LYS A 239 16.51 -21.42 -10.13
N TYR A 240 15.26 -21.50 -10.57
CA TYR A 240 14.71 -20.66 -11.64
C TYR A 240 14.90 -19.16 -11.38
N VAL A 241 14.79 -18.74 -10.11
CA VAL A 241 14.89 -17.33 -9.71
C VAL A 241 16.32 -16.83 -9.49
N LEU A 242 17.33 -17.72 -9.43
CA LEU A 242 18.71 -17.32 -9.12
C LEU A 242 19.28 -16.26 -10.06
N PRO A 243 19.06 -16.33 -11.39
CA PRO A 243 19.54 -15.28 -12.30
C PRO A 243 18.89 -13.91 -12.03
N ALA A 244 17.62 -13.87 -11.62
CA ALA A 244 16.93 -12.64 -11.25
C ALA A 244 17.44 -12.09 -9.91
N ILE A 245 17.69 -12.97 -8.93
CA ILE A 245 18.34 -12.60 -7.66
C ILE A 245 19.69 -11.93 -7.92
N ARG A 246 20.53 -12.54 -8.78
CA ARG A 246 21.82 -11.97 -9.16
C ARG A 246 21.67 -10.59 -9.80
N MET A 247 20.76 -10.46 -10.77
CA MET A 247 20.50 -9.18 -11.45
C MET A 247 20.10 -8.07 -10.47
N TYR A 248 19.23 -8.37 -9.50
CA TYR A 248 18.87 -7.38 -8.49
C TYR A 248 20.02 -7.08 -7.52
N ALA A 249 20.75 -8.09 -7.07
CA ALA A 249 21.87 -7.91 -6.16
C ALA A 249 22.98 -7.05 -6.78
N GLU A 250 23.40 -7.37 -8.01
CA GLU A 250 24.42 -6.60 -8.74
C GLU A 250 23.91 -5.18 -9.09
N GLY A 251 22.64 -5.05 -9.50
CA GLY A 251 22.01 -3.76 -9.78
C GLY A 251 21.96 -2.85 -8.56
N ILE A 252 21.47 -3.35 -7.42
CA ILE A 252 21.40 -2.59 -6.16
C ILE A 252 22.81 -2.24 -5.66
N ALA A 253 23.76 -3.18 -5.70
CA ALA A 253 25.14 -2.94 -5.28
C ALA A 253 25.81 -1.84 -6.12
N SER A 254 25.58 -1.82 -7.44
CA SER A 254 26.11 -0.78 -8.32
C SER A 254 25.52 0.62 -8.07
N GLY A 255 24.36 0.68 -7.40
CA GLY A 255 23.64 1.91 -7.12
C GLY A 255 24.01 2.59 -5.80
N GLN A 256 24.97 2.05 -5.05
CA GLN A 256 25.51 2.66 -3.84
C GLN A 256 26.13 4.03 -4.12
N ASP A 257 26.04 4.91 -3.15
CA ASP A 257 26.77 6.17 -3.20
C ASP A 257 28.25 6.02 -2.82
N ALA A 258 29.01 7.11 -2.96
CA ALA A 258 30.45 7.13 -2.69
C ALA A 258 30.82 6.77 -1.22
N ALA A 259 29.86 6.78 -0.29
CA ALA A 259 30.04 6.36 1.08
C ALA A 259 29.56 4.91 1.33
N GLY A 260 29.16 4.19 0.29
CA GLY A 260 28.61 2.83 0.38
C GLY A 260 27.17 2.78 0.86
N LEU A 261 26.42 3.89 0.76
CA LEU A 261 25.07 4.00 1.30
C LEU A 261 24.00 3.94 0.21
N TRP A 262 22.76 3.61 0.60
CA TRP A 262 21.61 3.60 -0.29
C TRP A 262 20.57 4.65 0.11
N GLY A 263 20.10 5.40 -0.87
CA GLY A 263 18.97 6.32 -0.74
C GLY A 263 17.69 5.75 -1.35
N HIS A 264 16.69 6.62 -1.54
CA HIS A 264 15.47 6.24 -2.26
C HIS A 264 15.74 5.91 -3.73
N GLN A 265 16.76 6.56 -4.32
CA GLN A 265 17.23 6.33 -5.69
C GLN A 265 18.66 5.80 -5.68
N MET A 266 19.10 5.25 -6.81
CA MET A 266 20.52 4.96 -7.02
C MET A 266 21.36 6.24 -7.03
N ALA A 267 22.65 6.10 -6.75
CA ALA A 267 23.58 7.21 -6.72
C ALA A 267 23.55 8.02 -8.03
N SER A 268 23.66 9.33 -7.86
CA SER A 268 23.74 10.27 -8.96
C SER A 268 24.98 9.97 -9.80
N SER A 269 24.82 9.78 -11.11
CA SER A 269 25.97 9.67 -12.03
C SER A 269 26.79 10.96 -12.11
N LEU A 270 26.23 12.10 -11.69
CA LEU A 270 26.90 13.40 -11.69
C LEU A 270 27.69 13.66 -10.39
N THR A 271 27.10 13.32 -9.24
CA THR A 271 27.67 13.69 -7.92
C THR A 271 28.20 12.50 -7.13
N GLY A 272 27.90 11.27 -7.55
CA GLY A 272 28.21 10.05 -6.80
C GLY A 272 27.45 9.91 -5.49
N ARG A 273 26.49 10.80 -5.20
CA ARG A 273 25.71 10.80 -3.95
C ARG A 273 24.33 10.17 -4.15
N ALA A 274 23.83 9.47 -3.14
CA ALA A 274 22.46 8.98 -3.14
C ALA A 274 21.46 10.15 -3.14
N HIS A 275 20.34 9.99 -3.86
CA HIS A 275 19.26 10.99 -3.84
C HIS A 275 18.22 10.68 -2.75
N GLY A 276 17.66 11.76 -2.18
CA GLY A 276 16.57 11.71 -1.20
C GLY A 276 17.03 11.83 0.26
N TYR A 277 16.08 11.80 1.19
CA TYR A 277 16.34 11.76 2.62
C TYR A 277 16.50 10.30 3.10
N GLY A 278 17.09 10.10 4.29
CA GLY A 278 17.14 8.79 4.94
C GLY A 278 18.09 7.79 4.25
N VAL A 279 19.26 8.26 3.84
CA VAL A 279 20.30 7.39 3.28
C VAL A 279 20.79 6.45 4.40
N MET A 280 20.75 5.14 4.16
CA MET A 280 21.11 4.12 5.16
C MET A 280 22.18 3.19 4.62
N ASN A 281 22.94 2.60 5.53
CA ASN A 281 23.71 1.39 5.25
C ASN A 281 22.72 0.21 5.30
N GLN A 282 22.47 -0.46 4.16
CA GLN A 282 21.52 -1.58 4.05
C GLN A 282 22.25 -2.91 4.12
#